data_AF-A0A969QD89-F1
#
_entry.id   AF-A0A969QD89-F1
#
_cell.length_a   1.000
_cell.length_b   1.000
_cell.length_c   1.000
_cell.angle_alpha   90.00
_cell.angle_beta   90.00
_cell.angle_gamma   90.00
#
_symmetry.space_group_name_H-M   'P 1'
#
loop_
_entity.id
_entity.type
_entity.pdbx_description
1 polymer ?
#
loop_
_entity_poly.entity_id
_entity_poly.type
_entity_poly.pdbx_seq_one_letter_code
_entity_poly.pdbx_strand_id
1 'polypeptide(L)' 'MSGYLNIMLRLTIWLLLTSDLSPENIAIGIVISLILPHTQRSIGTLRDWLRVLGKIVMAIPIAYIEAIEMIFRPHQLK' A
#
# COMPACT_ATOMS: atom_id res chain seq x y z
N MET A 1 21.95 -3.55 7.54
CA MET A 1 21.62 -4.91 7.06
C MET A 1 20.18 -4.94 6.54
N SER A 2 19.85 -4.21 5.46
CA SER A 2 18.45 -4.02 5.05
C SER A 2 18.23 -3.69 3.56
N GLY A 3 19.22 -3.93 2.69
CA GLY A 3 19.06 -3.70 1.25
C GLY A 3 18.02 -4.63 0.61
N TYR A 4 17.98 -5.88 1.07
CA TYR A 4 17.08 -6.92 0.54
C TYR A 4 15.59 -6.63 0.76
N LEU A 5 15.21 -6.01 1.88
CA LEU A 5 13.80 -5.71 2.18
C LEU A 5 13.23 -4.66 1.23
N ASN A 6 14.04 -3.69 0.80
CA ASN A 6 13.64 -2.68 -0.15
C ASN A 6 13.40 -3.28 -1.55
N ILE A 7 14.31 -4.16 -1.98
CA ILE A 7 14.21 -4.88 -3.26
C ILE A 7 12.97 -5.78 -3.27
N MET A 8 12.76 -6.56 -2.20
CA MET A 8 11.62 -7.46 -2.06
C MET A 8 10.30 -6.68 -2.08
N LEU A 9 10.20 -5.60 -1.30
CA LEU A 9 8.98 -4.80 -1.27
C LEU A 9 8.67 -4.17 -2.62
N ARG A 10 9.69 -3.64 -3.31
CA ARG A 10 9.50 -3.04 -4.62
C ARG A 10 9.08 -4.06 -5.68
N LEU A 11 9.66 -5.26 -5.62
CA LEU A 11 9.26 -6.39 -6.46
C LEU A 11 7.82 -6.79 -6.15
N THR A 12 7.43 -6.86 -4.88
CA THR A 12 6.06 -7.16 -4.43
C THR A 12 5.06 -6.11 -4.91
N ILE A 13 5.37 -4.81 -4.81
CA ILE A 13 4.51 -3.74 -5.31
C ILE A 13 4.36 -3.83 -6.84
N TRP A 14 5.46 -4.07 -7.56
CA TRP A 14 5.44 -4.24 -9.02
C TRP A 14 4.57 -5.42 -9.45
N LEU A 15 4.71 -6.55 -8.77
CA LEU A 15 3.93 -7.76 -9.00
C LEU A 15 2.44 -7.55 -8.67
N LEU A 16 2.12 -6.89 -7.55
CA LEU A 16 0.75 -6.51 -7.17
C LEU A 16 0.10 -5.56 -8.18
N LEU A 17 0.86 -4.58 -8.69
CA LEU A 17 0.35 -3.61 -9.67
C LEU A 17 0.04 -4.27 -11.01
N THR A 18 0.87 -5.22 -11.43
CA THR A 18 0.68 -5.93 -12.70
C THR A 18 -0.38 -7.02 -12.59
N SER A 19 -0.62 -7.55 -11.37
CA SER A 19 -1.61 -8.58 -11.08
C SER A 19 -1.44 -9.92 -11.83
N ASP A 20 -0.41 -10.02 -12.67
CA ASP A 20 0.04 -11.22 -13.39
C ASP A 20 1.38 -11.72 -12.83
N LEU A 21 1.37 -12.94 -12.28
CA LEU A 21 2.53 -13.66 -11.75
C LEU A 21 3.38 -14.37 -12.82
N SER A 22 3.27 -13.95 -14.08
CA SER A 22 3.99 -14.59 -15.19
C SER A 22 5.52 -14.45 -15.03
N PRO A 23 6.32 -15.45 -15.42
CA PRO A 23 7.78 -15.44 -15.29
C PRO A 23 8.46 -14.22 -15.92
N GLU A 24 7.89 -13.72 -17.01
CA GLU A 24 8.34 -12.54 -17.75
C GLU A 24 8.19 -11.28 -16.90
N ASN A 25 7.06 -11.13 -16.22
CA ASN A 25 6.79 -9.99 -15.34
C ASN A 25 7.70 -9.98 -14.11
N ILE A 26 8.03 -11.15 -13.59
CA ILE A 26 8.97 -11.30 -12.47
C ILE A 26 10.37 -10.88 -12.93
N ALA A 27 10.83 -11.32 -14.10
CA ALA A 27 12.12 -10.93 -14.66
C ALA A 27 12.23 -9.41 -14.88
N ILE A 28 11.19 -8.80 -15.46
CA ILE A 28 11.10 -7.35 -15.65
C ILE A 28 11.12 -6.61 -14.31
N GLY A 29 10.35 -7.09 -13.33
CA GLY A 29 10.32 -6.53 -11.97
C GLY A 29 11.68 -6.57 -11.29
N ILE A 30 12.45 -7.66 -11.44
CA ILE A 30 13.81 -7.79 -10.89
C ILE A 30 14.75 -6.78 -11.55
N VAL A 31 14.75 -6.68 -12.89
CA VAL A 31 15.60 -5.74 -13.65
C VAL A 31 15.30 -4.29 -13.25
N ILE A 32 14.02 -3.93 -13.18
CA ILE A 32 13.58 -2.59 -12.77
C ILE A 32 13.92 -2.33 -11.30
N SER A 33 13.82 -3.35 -10.43
CA SER A 33 14.20 -3.27 -9.02
C SER A 33 15.70 -2.98 -8.85
N LEU A 34 16.53 -3.58 -9.71
CA LEU A 34 17.99 -3.43 -9.72
C LEU A 34 18.48 -2.12 -10.37
N ILE A 35 17.82 -1.67 -11.45
CA ILE A 35 18.22 -0.50 -12.24
C ILE A 35 17.87 0.81 -11.54
N LEU A 36 16.75 0.87 -10.81
CA LEU A 36 16.39 2.13 -10.18
C LEU A 36 17.38 2.44 -9.05
N PRO A 37 17.95 3.65 -9.05
CA PRO A 37 18.91 4.05 -8.03
C PRO A 37 18.29 3.87 -6.65
N HIS A 38 19.07 3.24 -5.78
CA HIS A 38 18.79 3.03 -4.36
C HIS A 38 18.67 4.39 -3.67
N THR A 39 17.53 5.05 -3.86
CA THR A 39 17.16 6.21 -3.07
C THR A 39 16.93 5.66 -1.68
N GLN A 40 17.89 5.91 -0.78
CA GLN A 40 17.82 5.60 0.64
C GLN A 40 16.68 6.42 1.29
N ARG A 41 15.43 6.18 0.91
CA ARG A 41 14.28 6.60 1.69
C ARG A 41 14.23 5.63 2.86
N SER A 42 14.82 6.11 3.96
CA SER A 42 14.65 5.64 5.34
C SER A 42 13.51 4.62 5.46
N ILE A 43 13.86 3.38 5.80
CA ILE A 43 12.92 2.26 6.06
C ILE A 43 11.84 2.66 7.09
N GLY A 44 12.11 3.66 7.94
CA GLY A 44 11.11 4.25 8.84
C GLY A 44 9.88 4.79 8.10
N THR A 45 10.09 5.39 6.92
CA THR A 45 9.01 5.95 6.10
C THR A 45 8.04 4.86 5.66
N LEU A 46 8.54 3.72 5.16
CA LEU A 46 7.65 2.68 4.64
C LEU A 46 6.74 2.08 5.73
N ARG A 47 7.29 1.80 6.91
CA ARG A 47 6.50 1.23 8.02
C ARG A 47 5.43 2.22 8.50
N ASP A 48 5.77 3.51 8.53
CA ASP A 48 4.81 4.56 8.83
C ASP A 48 3.75 4.71 7.74
N TRP A 49 4.13 4.59 6.47
CA TRP A 49 3.19 4.56 5.36
C TRP A 49 2.24 3.36 5.44
N LEU A 50 2.74 2.15 5.72
CA LEU A 50 1.89 0.95 5.94
C LEU A 50 0.91 1.16 7.10
N ARG A 51 1.38 1.79 8.18
CA ARG A 51 0.53 2.12 9.34
C ARG A 51 -0.55 3.13 8.96
N VAL A 52 -0.22 4.16 8.19
CA VAL A 52 -1.20 5.14 7.69
C VAL A 52 -2.18 4.47 6.73
N LEU A 53 -1.73 3.59 5.85
CA LEU A 53 -2.56 2.84 4.93
C LEU A 53 -3.58 1.97 5.69
N GLY A 54 -3.15 1.29 6.76
CA GLY A 54 -4.06 0.56 7.64
C GLY A 54 -5.10 1.46 8.33
N LYS A 55 -4.70 2.66 8.77
CA LYS A 55 -5.65 3.65 9.32
C LYS A 55 -6.68 4.08 8.27
N ILE A 56 -6.27 4.32 7.02
CA ILE A 56 -7.16 4.68 5.91
C ILE A 56 -8.14 3.54 5.62
N VAL A 57 -7.64 2.30 5.55
CA VAL A 57 -8.48 1.11 5.30
C VAL A 57 -9.49 0.88 6.42
N MET A 58 -9.21 1.24 7.67
CA MET A 58 -10.22 1.25 8.75
C MET A 58 -11.17 2.45 8.70
N ALA A 59 -10.67 3.64 8.35
CA ALA A 59 -11.49 4.86 8.31
C ALA A 59 -12.58 4.80 7.22
N ILE A 60 -12.30 4.16 6.08
CA ILE A 60 -13.26 3.99 4.98
C ILE A 60 -14.53 3.24 5.43
N PRO A 61 -14.48 1.99 5.95
CA PRO A 61 -15.68 1.28 6.36
C PRO A 61 -16.42 1.98 7.50
N ILE A 62 -15.71 2.65 8.42
CA ILE A 62 -16.34 3.45 9.49
C ILE A 62 -17.17 4.58 8.87
N ALA A 63 -16.60 5.35 7.93
CA ALA A 63 -17.31 6.42 7.25
C ALA A 63 -18.52 5.92 6.44
N TYR A 64 -18.45 4.71 5.89
CA TYR A 64 -19.60 4.09 5.21
C TYR A 64 -20.72 3.69 6.19
N ILE A 65 -20.38 3.13 7.35
CA ILE A 65 -21.36 2.82 8.40
C ILE A 65 -22.03 4.10 8.88
N GLU A 66 -21.24 5.16 9.12
CA GLU A 66 -21.73 6.48 9.51
C GLU A 66 -22.66 7.07 8.44
N ALA A 67 -22.31 6.93 7.16
CA ALA A 67 -23.16 7.37 6.05
C ALA A 67 -24.48 6.58 5.99
N ILE A 68 -24.45 5.27 6.22
CA ILE A 68 -25.66 4.43 6.29
C ILE A 68 -26.52 4.84 7.50
N GLU A 69 -25.90 5.14 8.64
CA GLU A 69 -26.60 5.62 9.83
C GLU A 69 -27.26 6.98 9.58
N MET A 70 -26.58 7.91 8.89
CA MET A 70 -27.17 9.18 8.46
C MET A 70 -28.38 9.00 7.52
N ILE A 71 -28.36 7.98 6.65
CA ILE A 71 -29.47 7.65 5.74
C ILE A 71 -30.67 7.08 6.52
N PHE A 72 -30.43 6.17 7.47
CA PHE A 72 -31.50 5.46 8.21
C PHE A 72 -32.02 6.21 9.43
N ARG A 73 -31.19 7.03 10.07
CA ARG A 73 -31.53 7.91 11.20
C ARG A 73 -31.02 9.32 10.91
N PRO A 74 -31.79 10.13 10.17
CA PRO A 74 -31.36 11.50 9.82
C PRO A 74 -31.38 12.50 11.01
N HIS A 75 -31.22 12.07 12.27
CA HIS A 75 -31.66 12.87 13.42
C HIS A 75 -30.57 13.32 14.40
N GLN A 76 -30.64 14.64 14.65
CA GLN A 76 -30.01 15.45 15.70
C GLN A 76 -28.59 15.95 15.38
N LEU A 77 -28.53 16.96 14.48
CA LEU A 77 -27.68 18.13 14.72
C LEU A 77 -27.73 18.46 16.21
N LYS A 78 -26.62 18.27 16.92
CA LYS A 78 -26.41 18.87 18.23
C LYS A 78 -25.58 20.12 18.06
#